data_AF-X1KU07-F1
#
_entry.id   AF-X1KU07-F1
#
_cell.length_a   1.000
_cell.length_b   1.000
_cell.length_c   1.000
_cell.angle_alpha   90.00
_cell.angle_beta   90.00
_cell.angle_gamma   90.00
#
_symmetry.space_group_name_H-M   'P 1'
#
loop_
_entity.id
_entity.type
_entity.pdbx_description
1 polymer ?
#
loop_
_entity_poly.entity_id
_entity_poly.type
_entity_poly.pdbx_seq_one_letter_code
_entity_poly.pdbx_strand_id
1 'polypeptide(L)'
;EVIYAERKKILSGADLKANILSMIEDEIQSLVDAHFDHNLYEMDSTGLLEDISRIFPVPPQFRSDGFSQISDKQITEKLCDYAAELYDQREQEIVANNMRIAERFVMLRVIDRLWMEHLTAMEYMRQGIGLRAVAQQQPLAVYKKEGHALFNGLLANIQHDVVHSIYHVGIKKEPPRKKQAVVAGKKVGRNDPCPCGSGKKYKYCCGR
;
A
#
# COMPACT_ATOMS: atom_id res chain seq x y z
N GLU A 1 -7.88 18.01 -7.04
CA GLU A 1 -8.70 17.93 -5.80
C GLU A 1 -8.98 16.50 -5.36
N VAL A 2 -9.35 15.60 -6.27
CA VAL A 2 -9.67 14.18 -5.99
C VAL A 2 -8.59 13.46 -5.16
N ILE A 3 -7.32 13.50 -5.58
CA ILE A 3 -6.23 12.81 -4.87
C ILE A 3 -6.03 13.33 -3.43
N TYR A 4 -6.12 14.65 -3.22
CA TYR A 4 -6.02 15.22 -1.88
C TYR A 4 -7.19 14.83 -0.98
N ALA A 5 -8.41 14.75 -1.54
CA ALA A 5 -9.56 14.25 -0.82
C ALA A 5 -9.38 12.78 -0.43
N GLU A 6 -8.84 11.95 -1.34
CA GLU A 6 -8.59 10.53 -1.09
C GLU A 6 -7.53 10.33 0.01
N ARG A 7 -6.42 11.07 -0.04
CA ARG A 7 -5.43 11.08 1.05
C ARG A 7 -6.04 11.47 2.39
N LYS A 8 -6.92 12.47 2.40
CA LYS A 8 -7.61 12.91 3.62
C LYS A 8 -8.51 11.81 4.19
N LYS A 9 -9.26 11.08 3.34
CA LYS A 9 -10.09 9.94 3.76
C LYS A 9 -9.27 8.83 4.40
N ILE A 10 -8.11 8.52 3.82
CA ILE A 10 -7.19 7.49 4.35
C ILE A 10 -6.71 7.88 5.76
N LEU A 11 -6.39 9.15 5.96
CA LEU A 11 -5.94 9.69 7.25
C LEU A 11 -7.07 9.82 8.28
N SER A 12 -8.31 10.05 7.85
CA SER A 12 -9.46 10.21 8.75
C SER A 12 -10.03 8.90 9.29
N GLY A 13 -9.41 7.76 8.99
CA GLY A 13 -9.83 6.47 9.50
C GLY A 13 -10.99 5.82 8.75
N ALA A 14 -11.11 6.08 7.44
CA ALA A 14 -12.01 5.33 6.58
C ALA A 14 -11.73 3.82 6.64
N ASP A 15 -12.73 3.00 6.31
CA ASP A 15 -12.56 1.55 6.17
C ASP A 15 -11.73 1.26 4.90
N LEU A 16 -10.43 1.03 5.12
CA LEU A 16 -9.50 0.74 4.04
C LEU A 16 -9.54 -0.71 3.61
N LYS A 17 -10.04 -1.63 4.44
CA LYS A 17 -10.17 -3.04 4.03
C LYS A 17 -11.13 -3.15 2.89
N ALA A 18 -12.34 -2.61 3.06
CA ALA A 18 -13.38 -2.69 2.06
C ALA A 18 -12.93 -2.06 0.73
N ASN A 19 -12.21 -0.92 0.80
CA ASN A 19 -11.66 -0.27 -0.38
C ASN A 19 -10.59 -1.15 -1.07
N ILE A 20 -9.63 -1.69 -0.32
CA ILE A 20 -8.58 -2.54 -0.88
C ILE A 20 -9.15 -3.85 -1.46
N LEU A 21 -10.13 -4.47 -0.80
CA LEU A 21 -10.80 -5.66 -1.32
C LEU A 21 -11.52 -5.37 -2.64
N SER A 22 -12.22 -4.24 -2.74
CA SER A 22 -12.80 -3.79 -4.02
C SER A 22 -11.74 -3.58 -5.10
N MET A 23 -10.58 -2.98 -4.76
CA MET A 23 -9.46 -2.82 -5.70
C MET A 23 -8.90 -4.17 -6.17
N ILE A 24 -8.85 -5.16 -5.28
CA ILE A 24 -8.40 -6.52 -5.60
C ILE A 24 -9.41 -7.19 -6.55
N GLU A 25 -10.71 -7.08 -6.28
CA GLU A 25 -11.77 -7.61 -7.14
C GLU A 25 -11.69 -7.02 -8.56
N ASP A 26 -11.59 -5.69 -8.66
CA ASP A 26 -11.49 -5.00 -9.94
C ASP A 26 -10.20 -5.36 -10.71
N GLU A 27 -9.07 -5.57 -10.01
CA GLU A 27 -7.81 -6.00 -10.62
C GLU A 27 -7.88 -7.44 -11.12
N ILE A 28 -8.45 -8.36 -10.33
CA ILE A 28 -8.63 -9.76 -10.73
C ILE A 28 -9.56 -9.84 -11.94
N GLN A 29 -10.69 -9.13 -11.94
CA GLN A 29 -11.60 -9.09 -13.09
C GLN A 29 -10.87 -8.59 -14.34
N SER A 30 -10.08 -7.51 -14.21
CA SER A 30 -9.29 -6.96 -15.33
C SER A 30 -8.27 -7.96 -15.88
N LEU A 31 -7.63 -8.75 -15.01
CA LEU A 31 -6.70 -9.80 -15.42
C LEU A 31 -7.42 -10.96 -16.13
N VAL A 32 -8.56 -11.42 -15.61
CA VAL A 32 -9.35 -12.47 -16.24
C VAL A 32 -9.81 -12.02 -17.63
N ASP A 33 -10.33 -10.80 -17.76
CA ASP A 33 -10.79 -10.24 -19.03
C ASP A 33 -9.65 -10.11 -20.05
N ALA A 34 -8.44 -9.76 -19.59
CA ALA A 34 -7.26 -9.61 -20.45
C ALA A 34 -6.75 -10.96 -21.01
N HIS A 35 -6.97 -12.06 -20.27
CA HIS A 35 -6.53 -13.40 -20.64
C HIS A 35 -7.64 -14.26 -21.27
N PHE A 36 -8.86 -13.72 -21.40
CA PHE A 36 -10.01 -14.39 -22.00
C PHE A 36 -10.34 -13.82 -23.39
N ASP A 37 -10.18 -14.63 -24.42
CA ASP A 37 -10.63 -14.28 -25.77
C ASP A 37 -12.13 -14.61 -25.92
N HIS A 38 -12.95 -13.56 -25.82
CA HIS A 38 -14.41 -13.65 -25.97
C HIS A 38 -14.87 -14.11 -27.36
N ASN A 39 -14.03 -13.99 -28.39
CA ASN A 39 -14.37 -14.43 -29.74
C ASN A 39 -14.11 -15.93 -29.94
N LEU A 40 -12.98 -16.40 -29.40
CA LEU A 40 -12.56 -17.80 -29.55
C LEU A 40 -13.08 -18.70 -28.41
N TYR A 41 -13.61 -18.11 -27.34
CA TYR A 41 -13.94 -18.81 -26.08
C TYR A 41 -12.73 -19.61 -25.55
N GLU A 42 -11.53 -19.09 -25.81
CA GLU A 42 -10.26 -19.65 -25.36
C GLU A 42 -9.70 -18.75 -24.27
N MET A 43 -9.12 -19.37 -23.25
CA MET A 43 -8.52 -18.65 -22.13
C MET A 43 -7.07 -19.10 -21.96
N ASP A 44 -6.15 -18.14 -21.84
CA ASP A 44 -4.79 -18.42 -21.42
C ASP A 44 -4.73 -18.59 -19.90
N SER A 45 -5.07 -19.80 -19.43
CA SER A 45 -4.99 -20.12 -18.00
C SER A 45 -3.57 -20.03 -17.46
N THR A 46 -2.55 -20.21 -18.31
CA THR A 46 -1.16 -20.20 -17.87
C THR A 46 -0.70 -18.76 -17.63
N GLY A 47 -0.93 -17.88 -18.59
CA GLY A 47 -0.65 -16.44 -18.46
C GLY A 47 -1.41 -15.80 -17.30
N LEU A 48 -2.70 -16.12 -17.15
CA LEU A 48 -3.51 -15.65 -16.02
C LEU A 48 -2.91 -16.06 -14.67
N LEU A 49 -2.54 -17.33 -14.51
CA LEU A 49 -1.96 -17.82 -13.27
C LEU A 49 -0.58 -17.20 -12.97
N GLU A 50 0.23 -16.95 -14.00
CA GLU A 50 1.50 -16.25 -13.84
C GLU A 50 1.30 -14.82 -13.34
N ASP A 51 0.36 -14.07 -13.93
CA ASP A 51 0.09 -12.70 -13.51
C ASP A 51 -0.52 -12.63 -12.11
N ILE A 52 -1.47 -13.50 -11.78
CA ILE A 52 -2.05 -13.59 -10.42
C ILE A 52 -0.98 -13.96 -9.39
N SER A 53 -0.03 -14.84 -9.74
CA SER A 53 1.04 -15.23 -8.82
C SER A 53 1.97 -14.07 -8.42
N ARG A 54 1.98 -12.97 -9.20
CA ARG A 54 2.69 -11.72 -8.85
C ARG A 54 1.93 -10.87 -7.83
N ILE A 55 0.63 -11.11 -7.64
CA ILE A 55 -0.18 -10.46 -6.61
C ILE A 55 -0.09 -11.28 -5.31
N PHE A 56 -0.47 -12.56 -5.37
CA PHE A 56 -0.52 -13.42 -4.19
C PHE A 56 -0.13 -14.88 -4.51
N PRO A 57 0.34 -15.65 -3.50
CA PRO A 57 0.65 -17.05 -3.68
C PRO A 57 -0.61 -17.86 -4.07
N VAL A 58 -0.60 -18.43 -5.28
CA VAL A 58 -1.71 -19.25 -5.78
C VAL A 58 -1.50 -20.73 -5.41
N PRO A 59 -2.51 -21.42 -4.82
CA PRO A 59 -2.36 -22.80 -4.42
C PRO A 59 -2.38 -23.75 -5.63
N PRO A 60 -1.78 -24.95 -5.51
CA PRO A 60 -1.63 -25.89 -6.61
C PRO A 60 -2.96 -26.32 -7.27
N GLN A 61 -4.06 -26.27 -6.52
CA GLN A 61 -5.42 -26.60 -6.99
C GLN A 61 -5.91 -25.74 -8.15
N PHE A 62 -5.40 -24.52 -8.32
CA PHE A 62 -5.73 -23.68 -9.48
C PHE A 62 -4.87 -24.02 -10.71
N ARG A 63 -3.78 -24.77 -10.57
CA ARG A 63 -2.87 -25.11 -11.69
C ARG A 63 -3.31 -26.34 -12.49
N SER A 64 -4.15 -27.20 -11.92
CA SER A 64 -4.57 -28.45 -12.55
C SER A 64 -5.92 -28.26 -13.25
N ASP A 65 -5.91 -28.11 -14.59
CA ASP A 65 -7.02 -28.23 -15.57
C ASP A 65 -8.41 -27.64 -15.20
N GLY A 66 -8.50 -26.87 -14.12
CA GLY A 66 -9.75 -26.51 -13.47
C GLY A 66 -10.51 -25.38 -14.14
N PHE A 67 -9.90 -24.72 -15.12
CA PHE A 67 -10.49 -23.57 -15.79
C PHE A 67 -11.08 -23.88 -17.18
N SER A 68 -10.77 -25.04 -17.75
CA SER A 68 -11.19 -25.39 -19.12
C SER A 68 -12.70 -25.60 -19.29
N GLN A 69 -13.48 -25.60 -18.19
CA GLN A 69 -14.95 -25.74 -18.20
C GLN A 69 -15.68 -24.67 -17.37
N ILE A 70 -14.97 -23.67 -16.85
CA ILE A 70 -15.54 -22.68 -15.92
C ILE A 70 -15.68 -21.35 -16.65
N SER A 71 -16.81 -20.67 -16.48
CA SER A 71 -17.02 -19.32 -17.03
C SER A 71 -16.07 -18.29 -16.40
N ASP A 72 -15.68 -17.28 -17.18
CA ASP A 72 -14.93 -16.08 -16.74
C ASP A 72 -15.39 -15.53 -15.38
N LYS A 73 -16.71 -15.42 -15.18
CA LYS A 73 -17.31 -14.94 -13.93
C LYS A 73 -17.04 -15.86 -12.75
N GLN A 74 -17.16 -17.16 -12.95
CA GLN A 74 -16.89 -18.15 -11.91
C GLN A 74 -15.40 -18.24 -11.58
N ILE A 75 -14.53 -18.00 -12.56
CA ILE A 75 -13.07 -17.90 -12.34
C ILE A 75 -12.79 -16.69 -11.45
N THR A 76 -13.35 -15.54 -11.82
CA THR A 76 -13.19 -14.29 -11.05
C THR A 76 -13.70 -14.47 -9.62
N GLU A 77 -14.92 -14.99 -9.44
CA GLU A 77 -15.50 -15.24 -8.12
C GLU A 77 -14.60 -16.14 -7.25
N LYS A 78 -14.12 -17.27 -7.78
CA LYS A 78 -13.22 -18.17 -7.04
C LYS A 78 -11.90 -17.53 -6.65
N LEU A 79 -11.33 -16.68 -7.52
CA LEU A 79 -10.07 -16.00 -7.26
C LEU A 79 -10.26 -14.88 -6.24
N CYS A 80 -11.35 -14.12 -6.32
CA CYS A 80 -11.71 -13.09 -5.36
C CYS A 80 -11.97 -13.68 -3.97
N ASP A 81 -12.74 -14.78 -3.89
CA ASP A 81 -12.98 -15.50 -2.63
C ASP A 81 -11.67 -15.95 -1.98
N TYR A 82 -10.77 -16.54 -2.79
CA TYR A 82 -9.47 -16.98 -2.30
C TYR A 82 -8.58 -15.80 -1.87
N ALA A 83 -8.58 -14.71 -2.63
CA ALA A 83 -7.82 -13.51 -2.28
C ALA A 83 -8.31 -12.88 -0.97
N ALA A 84 -9.63 -12.86 -0.74
CA ALA A 84 -10.24 -12.39 0.49
C ALA A 84 -9.90 -13.30 1.68
N GLU A 85 -9.97 -14.62 1.51
CA GLU A 85 -9.56 -15.59 2.54
C GLU A 85 -8.09 -15.39 2.93
N LEU A 86 -7.21 -15.23 1.94
CA LEU A 86 -5.79 -14.97 2.18
C LEU A 86 -5.56 -13.64 2.90
N TYR A 87 -6.36 -12.62 2.58
CA TYR A 87 -6.31 -11.32 3.27
C TYR A 87 -6.67 -11.47 4.75
N ASP A 88 -7.73 -12.23 5.05
CA ASP A 88 -8.17 -12.50 6.41
C ASP A 88 -7.14 -13.32 7.20
N GLN A 89 -6.50 -14.30 6.56
CA GLN A 89 -5.38 -15.05 7.16
C GLN A 89 -4.24 -14.11 7.56
N ARG A 90 -3.83 -13.18 6.68
CA ARG A 90 -2.81 -12.18 7.01
C ARG A 90 -3.23 -11.24 8.14
N GLU A 91 -4.49 -10.84 8.17
CA GLU A 91 -5.02 -9.99 9.23
C GLU A 91 -4.88 -10.68 10.60
N GLN A 92 -5.10 -12.00 10.65
CA GLN A 92 -4.91 -12.81 11.85
C GLN A 92 -3.42 -12.94 12.24
N GLU A 93 -2.53 -13.17 11.28
CA GLU A 93 -1.09 -13.32 11.51
C GLU A 93 -0.41 -12.03 12.03
N ILE A 94 -0.77 -10.90 11.43
CA ILE A 94 -0.13 -9.59 11.66
C ILE A 94 -0.77 -8.85 12.85
N VAL A 95 -1.93 -9.34 13.33
CA VAL A 95 -2.85 -8.69 14.25
C VAL A 95 -3.56 -7.50 13.59
N ALA A 96 -4.89 -7.45 13.71
CA ALA A 96 -5.76 -6.50 13.01
C ALA A 96 -5.27 -5.04 13.05
N ASN A 97 -4.86 -4.54 14.22
CA ASN A 97 -4.44 -3.14 14.36
C ASN A 97 -3.20 -2.79 13.53
N ASN A 98 -2.24 -3.72 13.42
CA ASN A 98 -1.05 -3.53 12.60
C ASN A 98 -1.39 -3.64 11.10
N MET A 99 -2.37 -4.47 10.73
CA MET A 99 -2.87 -4.54 9.35
C MET A 99 -3.47 -3.20 8.91
N ARG A 100 -4.24 -2.52 9.78
CA ARG A 100 -4.75 -1.15 9.50
C ARG A 100 -3.63 -0.14 9.24
N ILE A 101 -2.50 -0.28 9.93
CA ILE A 101 -1.33 0.57 9.74
C ILE A 101 -0.65 0.22 8.40
N ALA A 102 -0.53 -1.06 8.07
CA ALA A 102 0.01 -1.51 6.80
C ALA A 102 -0.82 -1.01 5.61
N GLU A 103 -2.14 -1.14 5.66
CA GLU A 103 -3.08 -0.63 4.63
C GLU A 103 -2.88 0.86 4.38
N ARG A 104 -2.88 1.68 5.45
CA ARG A 104 -2.63 3.13 5.37
C ARG A 104 -1.28 3.42 4.75
N PHE A 105 -0.25 2.69 5.17
CA PHE A 105 1.10 2.89 4.70
C PHE A 105 1.22 2.58 3.20
N VAL A 106 0.67 1.45 2.74
CA VAL A 106 0.66 1.06 1.32
C VAL A 106 -0.06 2.11 0.49
N MET A 107 -1.31 2.42 0.85
CA MET A 107 -2.14 3.38 0.12
C MET A 107 -1.47 4.74 0.00
N LEU A 108 -0.99 5.32 1.11
CA LEU A 108 -0.35 6.64 1.07
C LEU A 108 0.96 6.61 0.27
N ARG A 109 1.79 5.57 0.44
CA ARG A 109 3.06 5.46 -0.27
C ARG A 109 2.86 5.36 -1.78
N VAL A 110 1.90 4.55 -2.23
CA VAL A 110 1.57 4.38 -3.65
C VAL A 110 1.02 5.68 -4.22
N ILE A 111 0.01 6.27 -3.58
CA ILE A 111 -0.61 7.53 -4.02
C ILE A 111 0.43 8.66 -4.10
N ASP A 112 1.28 8.81 -3.08
CA ASP A 112 2.26 9.89 -3.04
C ASP A 112 3.30 9.78 -4.15
N ARG A 113 3.80 8.56 -4.41
CA ARG A 113 4.76 8.32 -5.48
C ARG A 113 4.14 8.61 -6.85
N LEU A 114 3.01 7.99 -7.16
CA LEU A 114 2.36 8.11 -8.46
C LEU A 114 1.82 9.53 -8.72
N TRP A 115 1.37 10.23 -7.67
CA TRP A 115 0.93 11.61 -7.80
C TRP A 115 2.07 12.56 -8.17
N MET A 116 3.26 12.38 -7.58
CA MET A 116 4.43 13.17 -7.99
C MET A 116 4.84 12.90 -9.44
N GLU A 117 4.83 11.63 -9.87
CA GLU A 117 5.08 11.24 -11.27
C GLU A 117 4.04 11.89 -12.21
N HIS A 118 2.76 11.85 -11.85
CA HIS A 118 1.68 12.46 -12.62
C HIS A 118 1.82 13.99 -12.73
N LEU A 119 2.11 14.70 -11.64
CA LEU A 119 2.34 16.15 -11.68
C LEU A 119 3.50 16.52 -12.62
N THR A 120 4.56 15.71 -12.59
CA THR A 120 5.71 15.87 -13.48
C THR A 120 5.31 15.65 -14.94
N ALA A 121 4.54 14.59 -15.23
CA ALA A 121 4.02 14.34 -16.57
C ALA A 121 3.10 15.46 -17.09
N MET A 122 2.24 15.99 -16.22
CA MET A 122 1.35 17.11 -16.55
C MET A 122 2.12 18.40 -16.85
N GLU A 123 3.23 18.66 -16.14
CA GLU A 123 4.09 19.81 -16.42
C GLU A 123 4.80 19.67 -17.77
N TYR A 124 5.34 18.48 -18.09
CA TYR A 124 5.93 18.23 -19.42
C TYR A 124 4.91 18.37 -20.56
N MET A 125 3.70 17.83 -20.38
CA MET A 125 2.62 17.99 -21.36
C MET A 125 2.26 19.46 -21.57
N ARG A 126 2.16 20.24 -20.48
CA ARG A 126 1.84 21.68 -20.54
C ARG A 126 2.88 22.45 -21.34
N GLN A 127 4.17 22.14 -21.17
CA GLN A 127 5.25 22.77 -21.93
C GLN A 127 5.24 22.35 -23.41
N GLY A 128 4.89 21.09 -23.71
CA GLY A 128 4.83 20.55 -25.07
C GLY A 128 3.58 20.94 -25.89
N ILE A 129 2.49 21.36 -25.22
CA ILE A 129 1.22 21.66 -25.90
C ILE A 129 1.34 22.82 -26.91
N GLY A 130 2.26 23.75 -26.69
CA GLY A 130 2.51 24.89 -27.57
C GLY A 130 2.97 24.47 -28.97
N LEU A 131 3.73 23.37 -29.06
CA LEU A 131 4.18 22.80 -30.35
C LEU A 131 3.02 22.16 -31.13
N ARG A 132 1.95 21.73 -30.45
CA ARG A 132 0.77 21.11 -31.08
C ARG A 132 -0.24 22.12 -31.61
N ALA A 133 -0.18 23.38 -31.17
CA ALA A 133 -0.95 24.48 -31.75
C ALA A 133 -0.67 24.66 -33.26
N VAL A 134 0.51 24.23 -33.72
CA VAL A 134 0.92 24.26 -35.14
C VAL A 134 0.08 23.29 -35.99
N ALA A 135 -0.51 22.24 -35.38
CA ALA A 135 -1.30 21.23 -36.07
C ALA A 135 -2.80 21.58 -36.22
N GLN A 136 -3.18 22.86 -36.14
CA GLN A 136 -4.56 23.37 -36.23
C GLN A 136 -5.55 22.80 -35.18
N GLN A 137 -5.06 22.06 -34.19
CA GLN A 137 -5.87 21.61 -33.06
C GLN A 137 -5.89 22.69 -31.96
N GLN A 138 -7.03 22.84 -31.28
CA GLN A 138 -7.14 23.76 -30.15
C GLN A 138 -6.32 23.23 -28.95
N PRO A 139 -5.25 23.92 -28.51
CA PRO A 139 -4.31 23.39 -27.51
C PRO A 139 -4.98 23.04 -26.18
N LEU A 140 -5.93 23.87 -25.75
CA LEU A 140 -6.66 23.64 -24.51
C LEU A 140 -7.52 22.37 -24.55
N ALA A 141 -8.13 22.06 -25.71
CA ALA A 141 -8.95 20.87 -25.87
C ALA A 141 -8.09 19.61 -25.80
N VAL A 142 -6.93 19.63 -26.47
CA VAL A 142 -5.94 18.53 -26.42
C VAL A 142 -5.43 18.32 -25.01
N TYR A 143 -5.02 19.40 -24.33
CA TYR A 143 -4.53 19.34 -22.95
C TYR A 143 -5.56 18.72 -22.00
N LYS A 144 -6.83 19.12 -22.10
CA LYS A 144 -7.90 18.52 -21.29
C LYS A 144 -8.09 17.04 -21.58
N LYS A 145 -8.14 16.65 -22.86
CA LYS A 145 -8.33 15.25 -23.27
C LYS A 145 -7.17 14.37 -22.77
N GLU A 146 -5.94 14.78 -23.01
CA GLU A 146 -4.77 14.00 -22.63
C GLU A 146 -4.53 14.02 -21.12
N GLY A 147 -4.76 15.16 -20.46
CA GLY A 147 -4.70 15.25 -19.00
C GLY A 147 -5.70 14.31 -18.33
N HIS A 148 -6.91 14.18 -18.88
CA HIS A 148 -7.90 13.22 -18.39
C HIS A 148 -7.44 11.76 -18.61
N ALA A 149 -6.84 11.46 -19.77
CA ALA A 149 -6.31 10.13 -20.03
C ALA A 149 -5.17 9.76 -19.06
N LEU A 150 -4.24 10.70 -18.80
CA LEU A 150 -3.18 10.53 -17.80
C LEU A 150 -3.74 10.38 -16.39
N PHE A 151 -4.81 11.09 -16.05
CA PHE A 151 -5.44 10.99 -14.73
C PHE A 151 -6.13 9.63 -14.52
N ASN A 152 -6.84 9.12 -15.54
CA ASN A 152 -7.41 7.77 -15.47
C ASN A 152 -6.32 6.71 -15.35
N GLY A 153 -5.22 6.84 -16.10
CA GLY A 153 -4.06 5.96 -15.97
C GLY A 153 -3.43 6.01 -14.58
N LEU A 154 -3.35 7.20 -13.96
CA LEU A 154 -2.93 7.33 -12.56
C LEU A 154 -3.82 6.53 -11.61
N LEU A 155 -5.14 6.61 -11.75
CA LEU A 155 -6.07 5.88 -10.88
C LEU A 155 -5.91 4.36 -11.04
N ALA A 156 -5.81 3.87 -12.28
CA ALA A 156 -5.57 2.45 -12.56
C ALA A 156 -4.22 1.97 -11.99
N ASN A 157 -3.17 2.77 -12.13
CA ASN A 157 -1.85 2.44 -11.57
C ASN A 157 -1.86 2.44 -10.03
N ILE A 158 -2.63 3.33 -9.38
CA ILE A 158 -2.78 3.32 -7.92
C ILE A 158 -3.41 2.00 -7.48
N GLN A 159 -4.50 1.60 -8.13
CA GLN A 159 -5.17 0.32 -7.85
C GLN A 159 -4.21 -0.86 -8.02
N HIS A 160 -3.59 -0.97 -9.19
CA HIS A 160 -2.61 -2.01 -9.51
C HIS A 160 -1.49 -2.10 -8.46
N ASP A 161 -0.81 -0.99 -8.18
CA ASP A 161 0.32 -0.97 -7.27
C ASP A 161 -0.07 -1.26 -5.81
N VAL A 162 -1.27 -0.86 -5.37
CA VAL A 162 -1.80 -1.20 -4.05
C VAL A 162 -2.02 -2.71 -3.93
N VAL A 163 -2.69 -3.31 -4.91
CA VAL A 163 -3.00 -4.74 -4.96
C VAL A 163 -1.72 -5.58 -4.98
N HIS A 164 -0.74 -5.21 -5.82
CA HIS A 164 0.55 -5.89 -5.86
C HIS A 164 1.41 -5.67 -4.61
N SER A 165 1.19 -4.58 -3.85
CA SER A 165 1.98 -4.30 -2.64
C SER A 165 1.42 -4.95 -1.38
N ILE A 166 0.09 -5.05 -1.24
CA ILE A 166 -0.55 -5.37 0.04
C ILE A 166 -0.19 -6.76 0.57
N TYR A 167 -0.09 -7.76 -0.32
CA TYR A 167 0.35 -9.12 0.02
C TYR A 167 1.87 -9.27 0.20
N HIS A 168 2.66 -8.24 -0.09
CA HIS A 168 4.11 -8.26 0.07
C HIS A 168 4.58 -7.47 1.30
N VAL A 169 3.69 -6.72 1.95
CA VAL A 169 4.05 -5.97 3.16
C VAL A 169 4.33 -6.92 4.32
N GLY A 170 5.60 -6.97 4.71
CA GLY A 170 6.04 -7.61 5.95
C GLY A 170 6.23 -6.56 7.04
N ILE A 171 5.49 -6.70 8.15
CA ILE A 171 5.74 -5.90 9.35
C ILE A 171 6.88 -6.58 10.11
N LYS A 172 8.06 -5.94 10.13
CA LYS A 172 9.12 -6.36 11.06
C LYS A 172 8.55 -6.23 12.47
N LYS A 173 8.31 -7.35 13.15
CA LYS A 173 8.09 -7.36 14.61
C LYS A 173 9.31 -6.69 15.22
N GLU A 174 9.16 -5.45 15.69
CA GLU A 174 10.21 -4.81 16.48
C GLU A 174 10.43 -5.71 17.70
N PRO A 175 11.64 -6.24 17.93
CA PRO A 175 11.91 -6.99 19.14
C PRO A 175 11.59 -6.06 20.32
N PRO A 176 11.01 -6.58 21.42
CA PRO A 176 10.56 -5.75 22.53
C PRO A 176 11.73 -4.85 22.93
N ARG A 177 11.56 -3.53 22.76
CA ARG A 177 12.56 -2.53 23.15
C ARG A 177 12.91 -2.83 24.59
N LYS A 178 14.09 -3.41 24.82
CA LYS A 178 14.64 -3.56 26.18
C LYS A 178 14.62 -2.17 26.76
N LYS A 179 13.75 -1.94 27.74
CA LYS A 179 13.69 -0.66 28.47
C LYS A 179 15.13 -0.35 28.86
N GLN A 180 15.71 0.68 28.27
CA GLN A 180 17.06 1.09 28.60
C GLN A 180 17.08 1.29 30.12
N ALA A 181 17.98 0.59 30.81
CA ALA A 181 18.10 0.74 32.25
C ALA A 181 18.34 2.23 32.52
N VAL A 182 17.39 2.87 33.19
CA VAL A 182 17.58 4.24 33.67
C VAL A 182 18.81 4.17 34.55
N VAL A 183 19.90 4.83 34.13
CA VAL A 183 21.13 4.90 34.92
C VAL A 183 20.73 5.57 36.23
N ALA A 184 20.62 4.79 37.30
CA ALA A 184 20.41 5.32 38.63
C ALA A 184 21.60 6.24 38.90
N GLY A 185 21.34 7.55 38.99
CA GLY A 185 22.37 8.53 39.33
C GLY A 185 23.15 8.06 40.55
N LYS A 186 24.48 8.27 40.52
CA LYS A 186 25.45 7.81 41.52
C LYS A 186 24.92 8.16 42.92
N LYS A 187 24.43 7.18 43.68
CA LYS A 187 23.96 7.40 45.05
C LYS A 187 25.15 7.87 45.88
N VAL A 188 25.06 9.07 46.43
CA VAL A 188 26.10 9.63 47.30
C VAL A 188 26.25 8.71 48.50
N GLY A 189 27.45 8.15 48.69
CA GLY A 189 27.74 7.22 49.77
C GLY A 189 27.66 7.93 51.12
N ARG A 190 27.26 7.20 52.16
CA ARG A 190 27.06 7.75 53.52
C ARG A 190 28.27 8.53 54.07
N ASN A 191 29.49 8.17 53.65
CA ASN A 191 30.73 8.83 54.06
C ASN A 191 31.34 9.77 53.00
N ASP A 192 30.74 9.90 51.82
CA ASP A 192 31.25 10.76 50.74
C ASP A 192 31.09 12.25 51.09
N PRO A 193 31.87 13.15 50.47
CA PRO A 193 31.67 14.59 50.60
C PRO A 193 30.24 14.98 50.24
N CYS A 194 29.60 15.78 51.08
CA CYS A 194 28.21 16.16 50.86
C CYS A 194 28.09 17.11 49.66
N PRO A 195 27.18 16.85 48.70
CA PRO A 195 27.05 17.63 47.46
C PRO A 195 26.52 19.06 47.68
N CYS A 196 26.09 19.42 48.90
CA CYS A 196 25.65 20.78 49.24
C CYS A 196 26.81 21.77 49.46
N GLY A 197 28.07 21.34 49.33
CA GLY A 197 29.24 22.21 49.46
C GLY A 197 29.66 22.53 50.90
N SER A 198 29.06 21.87 51.90
CA SER A 198 29.35 22.13 53.33
C SER A 198 30.72 21.64 53.82
N GLY A 199 31.47 20.91 52.99
CA GLY A 199 32.76 20.30 53.34
C GLY A 199 32.68 19.10 54.30
N LYS A 200 31.47 18.71 54.76
CA LYS A 200 31.25 17.59 55.69
C LYS A 200 30.88 16.30 54.94
N LYS A 201 31.08 15.14 55.58
CA LYS A 201 30.60 13.83 55.07
C LYS A 201 29.06 13.79 55.04
N TYR A 202 28.47 13.15 54.03
CA TYR A 202 27.02 13.14 53.77
C TYR A 202 26.18 12.80 55.02
N LYS A 203 26.54 11.76 55.78
CA LYS A 203 25.85 11.37 57.03
C LYS A 203 25.81 12.42 58.15
N TYR A 204 26.67 13.42 58.09
CA TYR A 204 26.73 14.49 59.09
C TYR A 204 26.16 15.82 58.53
N CYS A 205 25.56 15.80 57.34
CA CYS A 205 24.95 16.95 56.70
C CYS A 205 23.56 16.57 56.15
N CYS A 206 23.39 16.49 54.83
CA CYS A 206 22.09 16.21 54.19
C CYS A 206 21.59 14.77 54.36
N GLY A 207 22.43 13.84 54.86
CA GLY A 207 22.08 12.44 55.10
C GLY A 207 21.76 12.10 56.56
N ARG A 208 21.33 13.08 57.35
CA ARG A 208 20.75 12.86 58.70
C ARG A 208 19.27 12.51 58.61
#